data_AF-A0A674HGH1-F1
#
_entry.id   AF-A0A674HGH1-F1
#
_cell.length_a   1.000
_cell.length_b   1.000
_cell.length_c   1.000
_cell.angle_alpha   90.00
_cell.angle_beta   90.00
_cell.angle_gamma   90.00
#
_symmetry.space_group_name_H-M   'P 1'
#
loop_
_entity.id
_entity.type
_entity.pdbx_description
1 polymer ?
#
loop_
_entity_poly.entity_id
_entity_poly.type
_entity_poly.pdbx_seq_one_letter_code
_entity_poly.pdbx_strand_id
1 'polypeptide(L)'
;MFPNSSNLGRPPFPPKYQQQSTFLTKLPVNIPPTLLSPQQIVVPPFHLRSAVLSRAVLNGNIEATPAVTPVVTLQPVTYESGSPVSTPDVQTSFQGRKRQSQQHVPDDAKRQRIHSHDSDTAVVNKAVPLPEEGRRSFPASVSVPSPVLRARGSPVLLGCVPPLQDTLFPDPTEARLPVAKDQLSKQVLEWFQVCRQQPSDLDRKELCRTELQREIQLIFPQSRLFLVGSSLNGFGTRTSDGDLCLVVKEEPKTEARRILSLVQKLFTTKLSSYIERPQLIRAKVPIVKFRDKVSNVDFDLNVNNVIGIRNTFLLRSYAFIENRVRPLVLVVKKWASFHEINDASRGTLNSYSLVLMVLHYLQTLPEPILPSLQKNYPECFDPTMQLHFVHQAPRTIPPYVSKNGSSLGDLLIGFFKYYATEFDWSHQMISVREAKAIARPDGIEWRNKFICVEEPFDGTNTARAVHEKQKFDMIRGEIAQAWRLLQDKKDLNYILPLKAVKQKR
;
A
#
# COMPACT_ATOMS: atom_id res chain seq x y z
N MET A 1 62.75 31.45 -0.06
CA MET A 1 63.13 30.08 0.32
C MET A 1 62.56 29.12 -0.72
N PHE A 2 63.41 28.58 -1.57
CA PHE A 2 63.20 27.36 -2.38
C PHE A 2 63.54 26.12 -1.49
N PRO A 3 63.30 24.83 -1.85
CA PRO A 3 63.30 24.28 -3.23
C PRO A 3 62.41 23.06 -3.60
N ASN A 4 62.27 22.88 -4.94
CA ASN A 4 62.39 21.69 -5.84
C ASN A 4 61.78 20.32 -5.44
N SER A 5 61.26 19.46 -6.33
CA SER A 5 61.79 19.06 -7.65
C SER A 5 60.84 18.15 -8.52
N SER A 6 60.75 18.49 -9.82
CA SER A 6 60.85 17.66 -11.07
C SER A 6 59.91 16.49 -11.46
N ASN A 7 59.18 16.71 -12.57
CA ASN A 7 59.09 15.99 -13.87
C ASN A 7 58.97 14.46 -13.98
N LEU A 8 57.94 13.99 -14.73
CA LEU A 8 58.04 12.87 -15.70
C LEU A 8 56.97 12.97 -16.83
N GLY A 9 57.47 13.20 -18.06
CA GLY A 9 57.07 12.73 -19.40
C GLY A 9 55.62 12.45 -19.84
N ARG A 10 55.16 13.18 -20.86
CA ARG A 10 54.15 12.75 -21.87
C ARG A 10 54.83 12.11 -23.10
N PRO A 11 54.15 11.19 -23.81
CA PRO A 11 54.38 10.93 -25.24
C PRO A 11 53.18 11.36 -26.14
N PRO A 12 53.34 11.39 -27.50
CA PRO A 12 52.58 12.25 -28.41
C PRO A 12 51.54 11.58 -29.36
N PHE A 13 50.54 12.39 -29.81
CA PHE A 13 49.65 12.44 -31.02
C PHE A 13 49.47 11.22 -31.98
N PRO A 14 48.28 11.01 -32.65
CA PRO A 14 47.69 11.95 -33.65
C PRO A 14 46.12 11.94 -33.78
N PRO A 15 45.52 12.75 -34.71
CA PRO A 15 44.07 13.03 -34.75
C PRO A 15 43.29 12.29 -35.87
N LYS A 16 41.95 12.39 -35.76
CA LYS A 16 40.84 12.16 -36.74
C LYS A 16 39.95 10.94 -36.45
N TYR A 17 38.65 11.18 -36.24
CA TYR A 17 37.57 10.97 -37.23
C TYR A 17 36.21 11.24 -36.58
N GLN A 18 35.49 12.24 -37.09
CA GLN A 18 34.04 12.36 -36.92
C GLN A 18 33.38 11.32 -37.83
N GLN A 19 32.58 10.42 -37.25
CA GLN A 19 31.57 9.67 -37.99
C GLN A 19 30.20 9.99 -37.41
N GLN A 20 29.46 10.82 -38.13
CA GLN A 20 28.01 10.73 -38.20
C GLN A 20 27.68 9.42 -38.92
N SER A 21 26.80 8.58 -38.35
CA SER A 21 26.13 7.54 -39.12
C SER A 21 24.67 7.43 -38.70
N THR A 22 23.85 7.81 -39.67
CA THR A 22 22.42 7.65 -39.82
C THR A 22 22.02 6.18 -39.90
N PHE A 23 21.20 5.68 -38.98
CA PHE A 23 20.44 4.43 -39.14
C PHE A 23 19.01 4.61 -38.61
N LEU A 24 18.25 5.47 -39.27
CA LEU A 24 16.79 5.52 -39.23
C LEU A 24 16.31 5.77 -40.66
N THR A 25 16.17 4.70 -41.44
CA THR A 25 15.32 4.66 -42.64
C THR A 25 15.37 3.23 -43.19
N LYS A 26 14.21 2.56 -43.19
CA LYS A 26 13.72 1.47 -44.08
C LYS A 26 12.96 0.40 -43.29
N LEU A 27 11.66 0.66 -43.09
CA LEU A 27 10.64 -0.38 -42.98
C LEU A 27 10.14 -0.68 -44.41
N PRO A 28 10.14 -1.94 -44.89
CA PRO A 28 9.40 -2.29 -46.08
C PRO A 28 7.94 -2.58 -45.74
N VAL A 29 7.06 -1.92 -46.48
CA VAL A 29 5.63 -2.17 -46.61
C VAL A 29 5.42 -3.21 -47.73
N ASN A 30 4.46 -4.11 -47.54
CA ASN A 30 3.84 -5.05 -48.51
C ASN A 30 4.61 -6.31 -48.96
N ILE A 31 4.11 -7.49 -48.53
CA ILE A 31 4.22 -8.78 -49.23
C ILE A 31 2.81 -9.43 -49.24
N PRO A 32 2.27 -9.94 -50.38
CA PRO A 32 0.94 -10.58 -50.48
C PRO A 32 0.92 -12.06 -50.00
N PRO A 33 -0.26 -12.69 -49.86
CA PRO A 33 -0.41 -13.97 -49.15
C PRO A 33 -0.11 -15.17 -50.05
N THR A 34 0.72 -16.10 -49.58
CA THR A 34 0.90 -17.44 -50.17
C THR A 34 0.34 -18.51 -49.24
N LEU A 35 -0.58 -19.30 -49.81
CA LEU A 35 -1.15 -20.53 -49.28
C LEU A 35 -0.09 -21.64 -49.22
N LEU A 36 0.20 -22.20 -48.04
CA LEU A 36 0.76 -23.54 -47.90
C LEU A 36 0.17 -24.25 -46.68
N SER A 37 -0.33 -25.46 -46.94
CA SER A 37 -0.98 -26.44 -46.05
C SER A 37 0.01 -27.18 -45.13
N PRO A 38 -0.47 -27.87 -44.07
CA PRO A 38 0.36 -28.23 -42.91
C PRO A 38 1.14 -29.54 -43.09
N GLN A 39 2.41 -29.54 -42.69
CA GLN A 39 3.19 -30.76 -42.47
C GLN A 39 3.28 -31.08 -40.98
N GLN A 40 2.92 -32.33 -40.67
CA GLN A 40 2.97 -32.98 -39.37
C GLN A 40 4.43 -33.10 -38.90
N ILE A 41 4.70 -32.72 -37.65
CA ILE A 41 5.88 -33.19 -36.92
C ILE A 41 5.39 -33.85 -35.63
N VAL A 42 5.66 -35.14 -35.55
CA VAL A 42 5.39 -36.04 -34.42
C VAL A 42 6.48 -35.84 -33.36
N VAL A 43 6.08 -35.63 -32.10
CA VAL A 43 6.95 -35.71 -30.92
C VAL A 43 6.19 -36.49 -29.83
N PRO A 44 6.81 -37.48 -29.15
CA PRO A 44 6.10 -38.50 -28.37
C PRO A 44 5.62 -38.01 -26.98
N PRO A 45 4.62 -38.67 -26.38
CA PRO A 45 4.04 -38.25 -25.10
C PRO A 45 4.90 -38.67 -23.91
N PHE A 46 5.21 -37.72 -23.02
CA PHE A 46 5.72 -37.99 -21.69
C PHE A 46 4.56 -38.24 -20.72
N HIS A 47 4.62 -39.39 -20.04
CA HIS A 47 3.67 -39.85 -19.03
C HIS A 47 3.78 -39.05 -17.73
N LEU A 48 2.66 -38.50 -17.25
CA LEU A 48 2.48 -38.11 -15.85
C LEU A 48 1.38 -39.00 -15.24
N ARG A 49 1.79 -39.86 -14.32
CA ARG A 49 0.89 -40.72 -13.53
C ARG A 49 0.00 -39.85 -12.64
N SER A 50 -1.30 -39.91 -12.88
CA SER A 50 -2.34 -39.54 -11.93
C SER A 50 -2.42 -40.61 -10.84
N ALA A 51 -2.27 -40.21 -9.57
CA ALA A 51 -2.69 -41.02 -8.44
C ALA A 51 -3.92 -40.35 -7.82
N VAL A 52 -5.08 -40.90 -8.17
CA VAL A 52 -6.34 -40.74 -7.44
C VAL A 52 -6.29 -41.69 -6.25
N LEU A 53 -6.49 -41.20 -5.03
CA LEU A 53 -6.90 -42.06 -3.92
C LEU A 53 -8.06 -41.44 -3.13
N SER A 54 -9.00 -42.31 -2.86
CA SER A 54 -10.42 -42.09 -2.57
C SER A 54 -10.71 -41.83 -1.09
N ARG A 55 -11.85 -41.16 -0.86
CA ARG A 55 -12.59 -41.16 0.40
C ARG A 55 -12.94 -42.60 0.84
N ALA A 56 -12.66 -42.93 2.09
CA ALA A 56 -13.34 -43.99 2.82
C ALA A 56 -13.63 -43.53 4.26
N VAL A 57 -14.85 -43.85 4.69
CA VAL A 57 -15.49 -43.59 5.98
C VAL A 57 -15.00 -44.62 7.02
N LEU A 58 -14.94 -44.25 8.30
CA LEU A 58 -15.30 -45.14 9.42
C LEU A 58 -15.52 -44.36 10.73
N ASN A 59 -16.70 -44.58 11.33
CA ASN A 59 -17.07 -44.25 12.70
C ASN A 59 -16.36 -45.18 13.70
N GLY A 60 -16.17 -44.71 14.94
CA GLY A 60 -15.86 -45.57 16.09
C GLY A 60 -15.48 -44.77 17.35
N ASN A 61 -16.37 -44.75 18.34
CA ASN A 61 -16.18 -44.23 19.69
C ASN A 61 -15.20 -45.11 20.51
N ILE A 62 -14.60 -44.55 21.58
CA ILE A 62 -14.58 -45.05 23.00
C ILE A 62 -13.29 -44.61 23.78
N GLU A 63 -13.53 -44.00 24.95
CA GLU A 63 -12.80 -43.94 26.26
C GLU A 63 -11.40 -43.30 26.50
N ALA A 64 -11.45 -42.18 27.24
CA ALA A 64 -10.91 -41.89 28.59
C ALA A 64 -9.51 -42.39 29.11
N THR A 65 -8.62 -41.39 29.35
CA THR A 65 -7.68 -41.15 30.50
C THR A 65 -6.50 -42.10 30.83
N PRO A 66 -5.44 -41.66 31.59
CA PRO A 66 -4.92 -40.32 31.89
C PRO A 66 -3.38 -40.15 31.73
N ALA A 67 -2.88 -39.00 32.20
CA ALA A 67 -1.56 -38.36 32.11
C ALA A 67 -0.32 -39.12 32.67
N VAL A 68 0.86 -38.75 32.13
CA VAL A 68 2.16 -38.81 32.83
C VAL A 68 3.01 -37.58 32.47
N THR A 69 3.26 -36.73 33.46
CA THR A 69 4.32 -35.70 33.52
C THR A 69 5.60 -36.30 34.10
N PRO A 70 6.80 -35.83 33.71
CA PRO A 70 7.95 -35.83 34.60
C PRO A 70 8.20 -34.43 35.18
N VAL A 71 8.27 -34.42 36.51
CA VAL A 71 8.68 -33.33 37.40
C VAL A 71 10.20 -33.21 37.36
N VAL A 72 10.73 -31.98 37.26
CA VAL A 72 12.09 -31.65 37.73
C VAL A 72 11.97 -30.47 38.69
N THR A 73 12.31 -30.76 39.94
CA THR A 73 12.33 -29.83 41.07
C THR A 73 13.75 -29.33 41.25
N LEU A 74 13.96 -28.01 41.32
CA LEU A 74 15.08 -27.41 42.07
C LEU A 74 14.54 -26.23 42.88
N GLN A 75 14.79 -26.28 44.18
CA GLN A 75 14.36 -25.34 45.22
C GLN A 75 15.29 -24.12 45.34
N PRO A 76 14.86 -23.05 46.05
CA PRO A 76 15.48 -21.73 46.07
C PRO A 76 16.47 -21.54 47.23
N VAL A 77 17.32 -20.52 47.13
CA VAL A 77 18.17 -20.02 48.23
C VAL A 77 17.89 -18.54 48.48
N THR A 78 17.65 -18.22 49.74
CA THR A 78 17.53 -16.92 50.43
C THR A 78 18.40 -17.05 51.70
N TYR A 79 18.97 -16.06 52.39
CA TYR A 79 18.91 -14.59 52.46
C TYR A 79 20.17 -14.12 53.24
N GLU A 80 20.38 -12.80 53.28
CA GLU A 80 21.07 -11.94 54.29
C GLU A 80 22.16 -11.06 53.65
N SER A 81 22.45 -9.83 54.05
CA SER A 81 21.84 -8.72 54.83
C SER A 81 23.04 -7.80 55.10
N GLY A 82 22.91 -6.47 54.92
CA GLY A 82 23.99 -5.55 55.30
C GLY A 82 23.96 -4.21 54.58
N SER A 83 23.20 -3.26 55.13
CA SER A 83 23.46 -1.82 54.97
C SER A 83 24.42 -1.37 56.09
N PRO A 84 25.15 -0.24 55.95
CA PRO A 84 24.55 1.04 56.36
C PRO A 84 24.95 2.30 55.54
N VAL A 85 23.97 3.20 55.41
CA VAL A 85 23.97 4.67 55.67
C VAL A 85 25.25 5.49 55.40
N SER A 86 25.14 6.52 54.55
CA SER A 86 25.38 7.96 54.88
C SER A 86 25.13 8.90 53.68
N THR A 87 24.39 9.99 53.93
CA THR A 87 24.30 11.26 53.17
C THR A 87 24.57 12.39 54.21
N PRO A 88 24.58 13.71 53.90
CA PRO A 88 24.67 14.47 52.64
C PRO A 88 25.72 15.62 52.70
N ASP A 89 25.88 16.39 51.61
CA ASP A 89 26.08 17.87 51.55
C ASP A 89 26.64 18.27 50.16
N VAL A 90 26.51 19.46 49.56
CA VAL A 90 25.58 20.62 49.54
C VAL A 90 26.08 21.48 48.35
N GLN A 91 25.13 22.09 47.60
CA GLN A 91 25.19 23.29 46.74
C GLN A 91 26.44 23.71 45.93
N THR A 92 26.22 24.13 44.67
CA THR A 92 26.39 25.54 44.27
C THR A 92 25.74 25.86 42.91
N SER A 93 25.10 27.01 42.90
CA SER A 93 24.44 27.74 41.81
C SER A 93 25.41 28.40 40.83
N PHE A 94 25.01 28.57 39.56
CA PHE A 94 25.37 29.77 38.78
C PHE A 94 24.25 30.17 37.81
N GLN A 95 23.75 31.40 38.00
CA GLN A 95 22.93 32.15 37.06
C GLN A 95 23.80 32.97 36.10
N GLY A 96 23.27 33.21 34.90
CA GLY A 96 23.37 34.51 34.23
C GLY A 96 23.98 34.52 32.81
N ARG A 97 23.17 34.85 31.80
CA ARG A 97 23.11 36.21 31.20
C ARG A 97 22.18 36.28 29.97
N LYS A 98 21.33 37.31 29.99
CA LYS A 98 20.56 37.89 28.87
C LYS A 98 21.48 38.35 27.73
N ARG A 99 20.98 38.29 26.49
CA ARG A 99 21.17 39.34 25.47
C ARG A 99 19.95 39.43 24.55
N GLN A 100 19.60 40.67 24.21
CA GLN A 100 18.43 41.14 23.48
C GLN A 100 18.92 41.99 22.29
N SER A 101 18.07 42.14 21.27
CA SER A 101 18.21 42.99 20.06
C SER A 101 19.13 42.41 18.95
N GLN A 102 18.84 42.49 17.64
CA GLN A 102 18.10 43.50 16.88
C GLN A 102 17.61 42.94 15.52
N GLN A 103 16.76 43.73 14.86
CA GLN A 103 16.09 43.54 13.57
C GLN A 103 17.03 43.34 12.37
N HIS A 104 16.62 42.53 11.39
CA HIS A 104 16.76 42.86 9.95
C HIS A 104 15.86 41.98 9.05
N VAL A 105 15.03 42.67 8.25
CA VAL A 105 14.45 42.32 6.94
C VAL A 105 15.19 43.23 5.92
N PRO A 106 15.27 43.02 4.58
CA PRO A 106 14.52 42.15 3.63
C PRO A 106 15.46 41.23 2.77
N ASP A 107 15.05 40.37 1.82
CA ASP A 107 14.27 40.61 0.60
C ASP A 107 13.82 39.31 -0.13
N ASP A 108 12.84 39.53 -1.02
CA ASP A 108 12.04 38.64 -1.85
C ASP A 108 12.70 37.50 -2.66
N ALA A 109 11.97 36.39 -2.80
CA ALA A 109 11.80 35.71 -4.08
C ALA A 109 10.52 34.85 -4.14
N LYS A 110 9.53 35.39 -4.86
CA LYS A 110 8.31 34.79 -5.41
C LYS A 110 8.42 33.29 -5.73
N ARG A 111 7.42 32.50 -5.32
CA ARG A 111 6.85 31.41 -6.15
C ARG A 111 5.38 31.15 -5.83
N GLN A 112 4.64 31.00 -6.92
CA GLN A 112 3.19 31.16 -7.04
C GLN A 112 2.40 30.04 -6.36
N ARG A 113 1.34 30.46 -5.67
CA ARG A 113 0.29 29.63 -5.10
C ARG A 113 -0.87 29.63 -6.09
N ILE A 114 -1.26 28.46 -6.60
CA ILE A 114 -2.50 28.30 -7.37
C ILE A 114 -3.55 27.74 -6.40
N HIS A 115 -4.43 28.63 -5.92
CA HIS A 115 -5.74 28.26 -5.38
C HIS A 115 -6.78 28.87 -6.32
N SER A 116 -7.67 28.04 -6.85
CA SER A 116 -8.88 28.48 -7.53
C SER A 116 -9.97 28.74 -6.48
N HIS A 117 -10.37 30.01 -6.39
CA HIS A 117 -11.68 30.42 -5.86
C HIS A 117 -12.69 30.29 -7.00
N ASP A 118 -13.83 29.65 -6.75
CA ASP A 118 -15.04 29.87 -7.53
C ASP A 118 -15.97 30.79 -6.74
N SER A 119 -16.41 31.84 -7.44
CA SER A 119 -17.33 32.87 -6.98
C SER A 119 -18.73 32.63 -7.52
N ASP A 120 -19.70 33.06 -6.72
CA ASP A 120 -21.15 33.00 -6.88
C ASP A 120 -21.70 33.33 -8.27
N THR A 121 -22.83 32.69 -8.61
CA THR A 121 -23.91 33.34 -9.36
C THR A 121 -25.27 32.78 -8.94
N ALA A 122 -26.14 33.68 -8.50
CA ALA A 122 -27.54 33.43 -8.20
C ALA A 122 -28.38 33.34 -9.50
N VAL A 123 -29.58 32.73 -9.40
CA VAL A 123 -30.89 33.21 -9.89
C VAL A 123 -31.84 32.06 -10.33
N VAL A 124 -32.92 31.92 -9.53
CA VAL A 124 -34.35 31.69 -9.87
C VAL A 124 -34.92 30.27 -10.10
N ASN A 125 -35.88 29.97 -9.21
CA ASN A 125 -36.95 28.98 -9.30
C ASN A 125 -37.93 29.26 -10.46
N LYS A 126 -38.38 28.21 -11.16
CA LYS A 126 -39.79 28.07 -11.59
C LYS A 126 -40.11 26.62 -11.92
N ALA A 127 -41.36 26.26 -11.64
CA ALA A 127 -41.87 24.91 -11.51
C ALA A 127 -42.94 24.58 -12.57
N VAL A 128 -43.17 23.26 -12.80
CA VAL A 128 -44.44 22.60 -13.25
C VAL A 128 -44.76 22.64 -14.77
N PRO A 129 -45.52 21.69 -15.41
CA PRO A 129 -46.19 20.46 -14.93
C PRO A 129 -45.94 19.13 -15.72
N LEU A 130 -46.38 18.03 -15.10
CA LEU A 130 -46.75 16.72 -15.69
C LEU A 130 -47.99 16.80 -16.60
N PRO A 131 -48.28 15.74 -17.38
CA PRO A 131 -49.65 15.25 -17.48
C PRO A 131 -49.79 13.74 -17.15
N GLU A 132 -50.99 13.44 -16.65
CA GLU A 132 -51.49 12.18 -16.11
C GLU A 132 -52.00 11.16 -17.15
N GLU A 133 -52.02 9.91 -16.65
CA GLU A 133 -52.97 8.80 -16.81
C GLU A 133 -53.53 8.33 -18.17
N GLY A 134 -53.42 7.02 -18.35
CA GLY A 134 -54.25 6.20 -19.23
C GLY A 134 -54.17 4.71 -18.89
N ARG A 135 -55.10 4.21 -18.07
CA ARG A 135 -55.32 2.79 -17.74
C ARG A 135 -55.46 1.91 -18.99
N ARG A 136 -54.90 0.69 -18.97
CA ARG A 136 -55.57 -0.57 -19.38
C ARG A 136 -54.74 -1.82 -19.06
N SER A 137 -55.46 -2.88 -18.74
CA SER A 137 -55.03 -4.14 -18.11
C SER A 137 -54.48 -5.19 -19.11
N PHE A 138 -53.70 -6.13 -18.56
CA PHE A 138 -52.95 -7.30 -19.10
C PHE A 138 -53.57 -8.14 -20.25
N PRO A 139 -52.75 -8.88 -21.04
CA PRO A 139 -52.39 -10.26 -20.66
C PRO A 139 -50.92 -10.67 -20.96
N ALA A 140 -50.56 -11.86 -20.49
CA ALA A 140 -49.23 -12.45 -20.48
C ALA A 140 -48.72 -12.99 -21.84
N SER A 141 -47.40 -13.25 -21.85
CA SER A 141 -46.62 -14.13 -22.75
C SER A 141 -46.16 -13.56 -24.12
N VAL A 142 -44.83 -13.45 -24.28
CA VAL A 142 -43.96 -14.29 -25.14
C VAL A 142 -42.62 -13.54 -25.28
N SER A 143 -41.57 -14.09 -24.66
CA SER A 143 -40.20 -13.60 -24.75
C SER A 143 -39.56 -13.99 -26.09
N VAL A 144 -39.33 -13.00 -26.96
CA VAL A 144 -38.45 -13.13 -28.13
C VAL A 144 -37.05 -12.66 -27.73
N PRO A 145 -35.98 -13.48 -27.81
CA PRO A 145 -34.64 -13.02 -27.52
C PRO A 145 -34.06 -12.24 -28.70
N SER A 146 -33.63 -11.00 -28.43
CA SER A 146 -32.77 -10.21 -29.32
C SER A 146 -31.35 -10.79 -29.38
N PRO A 147 -30.59 -10.58 -30.48
CA PRO A 147 -29.51 -11.46 -30.86
C PRO A 147 -28.24 -11.27 -30.04
N VAL A 148 -27.68 -12.39 -29.61
CA VAL A 148 -26.35 -12.53 -28.99
C VAL A 148 -25.28 -12.13 -30.00
N LEU A 149 -24.61 -11.00 -29.76
CA LEU A 149 -23.30 -10.73 -30.34
C LEU A 149 -22.31 -11.75 -29.76
N ARG A 150 -22.06 -12.83 -30.53
CA ARG A 150 -20.95 -13.76 -30.27
C ARG A 150 -19.64 -12.96 -30.25
N ALA A 151 -19.05 -12.84 -29.07
CA ALA A 151 -17.66 -12.46 -28.93
C ALA A 151 -16.80 -13.48 -29.69
N ARG A 152 -16.24 -13.06 -30.84
CA ARG A 152 -15.14 -13.79 -31.47
C ARG A 152 -13.99 -13.83 -30.46
N GLY A 153 -13.55 -15.04 -30.12
CA GLY A 153 -12.41 -15.28 -29.25
C GLY A 153 -11.18 -14.53 -29.76
N SER A 154 -10.71 -13.60 -28.95
CA SER A 154 -9.38 -13.00 -29.14
C SER A 154 -8.33 -14.03 -28.74
N PRO A 155 -7.20 -14.15 -29.45
CA PRO A 155 -6.12 -15.04 -29.04
C PRO A 155 -5.66 -14.62 -27.64
N VAL A 156 -5.54 -15.58 -26.72
CA VAL A 156 -4.93 -15.33 -25.41
C VAL A 156 -3.50 -14.89 -25.67
N LEU A 157 -3.23 -13.58 -25.53
CA LEU A 157 -1.89 -13.02 -25.55
C LEU A 157 -1.08 -13.68 -24.43
N LEU A 158 -0.18 -14.57 -24.82
CA LEU A 158 0.70 -15.36 -23.97
C LEU A 158 1.66 -14.41 -23.21
N GLY A 159 1.19 -13.75 -22.15
CA GLY A 159 1.97 -12.72 -21.46
C GLY A 159 1.20 -11.76 -20.56
N CYS A 160 -0.12 -11.63 -20.72
CA CYS A 160 -0.94 -10.73 -19.92
C CYS A 160 -1.09 -11.17 -18.45
N VAL A 161 -1.11 -10.20 -17.52
CA VAL A 161 -1.66 -10.46 -16.19
C VAL A 161 -3.18 -10.61 -16.36
N PRO A 162 -3.74 -11.81 -16.08
CA PRO A 162 -5.19 -11.99 -16.16
C PRO A 162 -5.85 -11.08 -15.13
N PRO A 163 -7.07 -10.58 -15.41
CA PRO A 163 -7.85 -9.92 -14.37
C PRO A 163 -7.93 -10.83 -13.16
N LEU A 164 -7.68 -10.27 -11.98
CA LEU A 164 -7.97 -10.96 -10.74
C LEU A 164 -9.50 -11.07 -10.66
N GLN A 165 -10.07 -12.15 -11.19
CA GLN A 165 -11.51 -12.38 -11.11
C GLN A 165 -11.95 -12.37 -9.64
N ASP A 166 -13.05 -11.71 -9.30
CA ASP A 166 -13.57 -11.67 -7.92
C ASP A 166 -13.85 -13.07 -7.34
N THR A 167 -14.08 -14.07 -8.19
CA THR A 167 -14.18 -15.50 -7.84
C THR A 167 -12.88 -16.10 -7.27
N LEU A 168 -11.76 -15.37 -7.32
CA LEU A 168 -10.44 -15.78 -6.85
C LEU A 168 -10.20 -15.53 -5.36
N PHE A 169 -11.15 -14.93 -4.65
CA PHE A 169 -11.06 -14.71 -3.22
C PHE A 169 -12.40 -15.13 -2.60
N PRO A 170 -12.41 -15.79 -1.43
CA PRO A 170 -13.68 -16.03 -0.74
C PRO A 170 -14.42 -14.71 -0.64
N ASP A 171 -15.70 -14.75 -1.00
CA ASP A 171 -16.56 -13.59 -1.14
C ASP A 171 -16.38 -12.66 0.08
N PRO A 172 -16.04 -11.36 -0.09
CA PRO A 172 -15.89 -10.42 1.03
C PRO A 172 -17.12 -10.32 1.93
N THR A 173 -18.22 -10.96 1.57
CA THR A 173 -19.45 -11.17 2.35
C THR A 173 -19.24 -12.04 3.61
N GLU A 174 -18.17 -12.86 3.73
CA GLU A 174 -18.00 -13.78 4.87
C GLU A 174 -17.03 -13.36 5.97
N ALA A 175 -16.24 -12.28 5.80
CA ALA A 175 -15.52 -11.69 6.92
C ALA A 175 -16.52 -10.89 7.78
N ARG A 176 -17.26 -11.60 8.66
CA ARG A 176 -18.22 -11.00 9.60
C ARG A 176 -17.57 -9.81 10.27
N LEU A 177 -18.13 -8.61 10.07
CA LEU A 177 -17.66 -7.41 10.76
C LEU A 177 -17.74 -7.62 12.28
N PRO A 178 -16.84 -7.00 13.06
CA PRO A 178 -16.89 -7.12 14.49
C PRO A 178 -18.21 -6.51 15.02
N VAL A 179 -18.75 -7.11 16.07
CA VAL A 179 -19.94 -6.58 16.75
C VAL A 179 -19.52 -5.37 17.58
N ALA A 180 -20.10 -4.20 17.28
CA ALA A 180 -19.85 -3.00 18.06
C ALA A 180 -20.57 -3.06 19.42
N LYS A 181 -19.78 -2.99 20.50
CA LYS A 181 -20.27 -3.05 21.89
C LYS A 181 -20.45 -1.65 22.52
N ASP A 182 -19.83 -0.64 21.93
CA ASP A 182 -19.80 0.74 22.43
C ASP A 182 -20.00 1.76 21.29
N GLN A 183 -20.24 3.01 21.65
CA GLN A 183 -20.54 4.07 20.69
C GLN A 183 -19.36 4.39 19.75
N LEU A 184 -18.13 4.39 20.27
CA LEU A 184 -16.95 4.66 19.45
C LEU A 184 -16.76 3.55 18.40
N SER A 185 -16.90 2.28 18.79
CA SER A 185 -16.90 1.13 17.88
C SER A 185 -17.97 1.24 16.79
N LYS A 186 -19.19 1.70 17.14
CA LYS A 186 -20.26 1.93 16.15
C LYS A 186 -19.85 2.98 15.13
N GLN A 187 -19.32 4.12 15.57
CA GLN A 187 -18.86 5.19 14.69
C GLN A 187 -17.69 4.76 13.79
N VAL A 188 -16.74 3.98 14.30
CA VAL A 188 -15.64 3.40 13.51
C VAL A 188 -16.20 2.50 12.40
N LEU A 189 -17.20 1.65 12.71
CA LEU A 189 -17.84 0.79 11.72
C LEU A 189 -18.66 1.57 10.69
N GLU A 190 -19.39 2.60 11.11
CA GLU A 190 -20.11 3.49 10.19
C GLU A 190 -19.14 4.15 9.20
N TRP A 191 -18.03 4.70 9.70
CA TRP A 191 -16.96 5.25 8.87
C TRP A 191 -16.39 4.22 7.89
N PHE A 192 -16.12 3.01 8.38
CA PHE A 192 -15.62 1.91 7.56
C PHE A 192 -16.60 1.59 6.42
N GLN A 193 -17.90 1.43 6.72
CA GLN A 193 -18.90 1.09 5.72
C GLN A 193 -19.04 2.15 4.63
N VAL A 194 -19.02 3.42 5.02
CA VAL A 194 -19.19 4.55 4.10
C VAL A 194 -17.95 4.78 3.23
N CYS A 195 -16.76 4.50 3.76
CA CYS A 195 -15.49 4.80 3.10
C CYS A 195 -14.84 3.63 2.38
N ARG A 196 -15.15 2.37 2.73
CA ARG A 196 -14.50 1.19 2.14
C ARG A 196 -14.68 1.19 0.62
N GLN A 197 -13.63 0.78 -0.08
CA GLN A 197 -13.71 0.51 -1.52
C GLN A 197 -14.81 -0.51 -1.80
N GLN A 198 -15.68 -0.21 -2.76
CA GLN A 198 -16.72 -1.11 -3.24
C GLN A 198 -16.22 -1.93 -4.43
N PRO A 199 -16.86 -3.07 -4.75
CA PRO A 199 -16.53 -3.86 -5.94
C PRO A 199 -16.51 -3.01 -7.22
N SER A 200 -17.52 -2.14 -7.41
CA SER A 200 -17.58 -1.25 -8.58
C SER A 200 -16.47 -0.18 -8.64
N ASP A 201 -15.86 0.19 -7.50
CA ASP A 201 -14.68 1.06 -7.50
C ASP A 201 -13.44 0.26 -7.99
N LEU A 202 -13.33 -1.02 -7.62
CA LEU A 202 -12.26 -1.91 -8.06
C LEU A 202 -12.40 -2.31 -9.53
N ASP A 203 -13.60 -2.65 -9.99
CA ASP A 203 -13.89 -3.03 -11.38
C ASP A 203 -13.44 -1.96 -12.37
N ARG A 204 -13.73 -0.70 -12.05
CA ARG A 204 -13.29 0.45 -12.84
C ARG A 204 -11.77 0.57 -12.92
N LYS A 205 -11.07 0.31 -11.81
CA LYS A 205 -9.60 0.32 -11.77
C LYS A 205 -9.01 -0.84 -12.57
N GLU A 206 -9.61 -2.01 -12.48
CA GLU A 206 -9.16 -3.22 -13.17
C GLU A 206 -9.40 -3.15 -14.68
N LEU A 207 -10.50 -2.51 -15.11
CA LEU A 207 -10.75 -2.20 -16.51
C LEU A 207 -9.65 -1.29 -17.08
N CYS A 208 -9.35 -0.17 -16.39
CA CYS A 208 -8.26 0.74 -16.76
C CYS A 208 -6.92 0.00 -16.85
N ARG A 209 -6.56 -0.81 -15.83
CA ARG A 209 -5.35 -1.64 -15.84
C ARG A 209 -5.31 -2.57 -17.06
N THR A 210 -6.42 -3.22 -17.40
CA THR A 210 -6.51 -4.15 -18.52
C THR A 210 -6.29 -3.44 -19.86
N GLU A 211 -6.91 -2.27 -20.06
CA GLU A 211 -6.69 -1.47 -21.28
C GLU A 211 -5.24 -0.98 -21.38
N LEU A 212 -4.71 -0.39 -20.29
CA LEU A 212 -3.32 0.10 -20.28
C LEU A 212 -2.32 -1.02 -20.52
N GLN A 213 -2.57 -2.24 -20.03
CA GLN A 213 -1.71 -3.38 -20.31
C GLN A 213 -1.66 -3.66 -21.82
N ARG A 214 -2.80 -3.67 -22.51
CA ARG A 214 -2.86 -3.88 -23.97
C ARG A 214 -2.07 -2.82 -24.72
N GLU A 215 -2.26 -1.55 -24.38
CA GLU A 215 -1.61 -0.42 -25.05
C GLU A 215 -0.10 -0.40 -24.80
N ILE A 216 0.33 -0.66 -23.56
CA ILE A 216 1.76 -0.69 -23.21
C ILE A 216 2.46 -1.89 -23.88
N GLN A 217 1.76 -3.02 -24.07
CA GLN A 217 2.30 -4.19 -24.78
C GLN A 217 2.57 -3.93 -26.27
N LEU A 218 2.00 -2.89 -26.88
CA LEU A 218 2.37 -2.47 -28.24
C LEU A 218 3.83 -1.97 -28.32
N ILE A 219 4.35 -1.43 -27.21
CA ILE A 219 5.74 -0.96 -27.10
C ILE A 219 6.62 -2.02 -26.43
N PHE A 220 6.08 -2.70 -25.41
CA PHE A 220 6.80 -3.70 -24.62
C PHE A 220 6.03 -5.03 -24.60
N PRO A 221 6.13 -5.86 -25.66
CA PRO A 221 5.27 -7.04 -25.83
C PRO A 221 5.29 -8.06 -24.69
N GLN A 222 6.41 -8.16 -23.96
CA GLN A 222 6.56 -9.08 -22.84
C GLN A 222 6.23 -8.46 -21.48
N SER A 223 5.76 -7.21 -21.46
CA SER A 223 5.46 -6.50 -20.22
C SER A 223 4.16 -6.96 -19.57
N ARG A 224 4.10 -6.77 -18.25
CA ARG A 224 2.97 -7.12 -17.39
C ARG A 224 2.61 -5.93 -16.51
N LEU A 225 1.33 -5.59 -16.45
CA LEU A 225 0.86 -4.47 -15.63
C LEU A 225 0.04 -4.99 -14.46
N PHE A 226 0.55 -4.78 -13.25
CA PHE A 226 -0.10 -5.19 -12.01
C PHE A 226 -0.79 -4.00 -11.34
N LEU A 227 -2.03 -4.18 -10.91
CA LEU A 227 -2.63 -3.30 -9.92
C LEU A 227 -2.01 -3.65 -8.56
N VAL A 228 -1.66 -2.65 -7.76
CA VAL A 228 -1.00 -2.83 -6.46
C VAL A 228 -1.58 -1.86 -5.44
N GLY A 229 -1.01 -1.84 -4.23
CA GLY A 229 -1.30 -0.85 -3.21
C GLY A 229 -2.73 -0.97 -2.69
N SER A 230 -3.34 0.18 -2.40
CA SER A 230 -4.61 0.24 -1.67
C SER A 230 -5.79 -0.41 -2.42
N SER A 231 -5.69 -0.50 -3.75
CA SER A 231 -6.71 -1.13 -4.59
C SER A 231 -6.88 -2.62 -4.30
N LEU A 232 -5.81 -3.34 -3.96
CA LEU A 232 -5.83 -4.80 -3.76
C LEU A 232 -5.43 -5.26 -2.36
N ASN A 233 -4.72 -4.44 -1.59
CA ASN A 233 -4.21 -4.83 -0.27
C ASN A 233 -5.29 -4.94 0.83
N GLY A 234 -6.56 -4.65 0.53
CA GLY A 234 -7.68 -4.73 1.47
C GLY A 234 -7.95 -3.45 2.27
N PHE A 235 -7.11 -2.42 2.13
CA PHE A 235 -7.18 -1.14 2.85
C PHE A 235 -7.51 0.06 1.95
N GLY A 236 -8.17 -0.21 0.81
CA GLY A 236 -8.65 0.78 -0.14
C GLY A 236 -9.91 1.50 0.33
N THR A 237 -10.05 2.76 -0.09
CA THR A 237 -11.25 3.57 0.12
C THR A 237 -11.85 3.98 -1.21
N ARG A 238 -13.09 4.48 -1.19
CA ARG A 238 -13.77 4.98 -2.39
C ARG A 238 -13.02 6.10 -3.13
N THR A 239 -12.21 6.86 -2.40
CA THR A 239 -11.40 7.98 -2.89
C THR A 239 -9.93 7.61 -3.05
N SER A 240 -9.60 6.31 -3.04
CA SER A 240 -8.21 5.87 -3.17
C SER A 240 -7.81 5.81 -4.64
N ASP A 241 -6.64 6.37 -4.93
CA ASP A 241 -5.97 6.29 -6.23
C ASP A 241 -5.70 4.81 -6.63
N GLY A 242 -5.38 4.60 -7.90
CA GLY A 242 -4.91 3.32 -8.42
C GLY A 242 -3.38 3.28 -8.53
N ASP A 243 -2.73 2.37 -7.81
CA ASP A 243 -1.29 2.14 -7.97
C ASP A 243 -1.02 1.05 -9.01
N LEU A 244 -0.16 1.32 -9.99
CA LEU A 244 0.21 0.39 -11.06
C LEU A 244 1.71 0.09 -11.03
N CYS A 245 2.07 -1.18 -11.20
CA CYS A 245 3.45 -1.63 -11.35
C CYS A 245 3.62 -2.30 -12.71
N LEU A 246 4.34 -1.64 -13.62
CA LEU A 246 4.72 -2.19 -14.90
C LEU A 246 6.00 -3.03 -14.72
N VAL A 247 5.91 -4.32 -15.02
CA VAL A 247 7.05 -5.24 -15.00
C VAL A 247 7.50 -5.48 -16.44
N VAL A 248 8.73 -5.09 -16.73
CA VAL A 248 9.41 -5.33 -18.00
C VAL A 248 10.61 -6.22 -17.73
N LYS A 249 10.67 -7.39 -18.39
CA LYS A 249 11.78 -8.34 -18.25
C LYS A 249 13.09 -7.69 -18.71
N GLU A 250 14.19 -8.12 -18.08
CA GLU A 250 15.57 -7.91 -18.53
C GLU A 250 16.14 -6.48 -18.51
N GLU A 251 15.40 -5.50 -17.98
CA GLU A 251 15.87 -4.10 -17.96
C GLU A 251 16.39 -3.64 -16.59
N PRO A 252 17.63 -3.09 -16.51
CA PRO A 252 18.20 -2.54 -15.28
C PRO A 252 17.35 -1.41 -14.68
N LYS A 253 17.49 -1.14 -13.37
CA LYS A 253 16.81 -0.01 -12.69
C LYS A 253 17.08 1.36 -13.33
N THR A 254 18.25 1.53 -13.97
CA THR A 254 18.61 2.75 -14.70
C THR A 254 17.69 3.02 -15.90
N GLU A 255 17.07 1.99 -16.46
CA GLU A 255 16.16 2.08 -17.59
C GLU A 255 14.71 2.40 -17.17
N ALA A 256 14.36 2.23 -15.89
CA ALA A 256 13.00 2.50 -15.39
C ALA A 256 12.51 3.92 -15.72
N ARG A 257 13.40 4.93 -15.63
CA ARG A 257 13.07 6.32 -16.01
C ARG A 257 12.84 6.48 -17.51
N ARG A 258 13.62 5.77 -18.34
CA ARG A 258 13.49 5.80 -19.80
C ARG A 258 12.19 5.12 -20.22
N ILE A 259 11.88 3.95 -19.65
CA ILE A 259 10.60 3.26 -19.85
C ILE A 259 9.43 4.17 -19.44
N LEU A 260 9.49 4.79 -18.25
CA LEU A 260 8.44 5.73 -17.82
C LEU A 260 8.31 6.93 -18.75
N SER A 261 9.40 7.43 -19.32
CA SER A 261 9.35 8.52 -20.31
C SER A 261 8.68 8.09 -21.62
N LEU A 262 8.93 6.85 -22.06
CA LEU A 262 8.25 6.26 -23.23
C LEU A 262 6.75 6.03 -22.95
N VAL A 263 6.40 5.54 -21.76
CA VAL A 263 5.01 5.38 -21.31
C VAL A 263 4.30 6.74 -21.23
N GLN A 264 4.95 7.77 -20.66
CA GLN A 264 4.39 9.12 -20.63
C GLN A 264 4.16 9.67 -22.04
N LYS A 265 5.10 9.43 -22.97
CA LYS A 265 4.94 9.83 -24.37
C LYS A 265 3.77 9.09 -25.04
N LEU A 266 3.61 7.79 -24.80
CA LEU A 266 2.44 7.02 -25.26
C LEU A 266 1.14 7.65 -24.73
N PHE A 267 1.09 7.97 -23.43
CA PHE A 267 -0.09 8.55 -22.79
C PHE A 267 -0.45 9.91 -23.38
N THR A 268 0.56 10.74 -23.65
CA THR A 268 0.37 12.10 -24.18
C THR A 268 -0.01 12.11 -25.66
N THR A 269 0.48 11.14 -26.45
CA THR A 269 0.34 11.17 -27.92
C THR A 269 -0.76 10.26 -28.46
N LYS A 270 -0.90 9.04 -27.92
CA LYS A 270 -1.83 8.04 -28.45
C LYS A 270 -3.06 7.84 -27.57
N LEU A 271 -2.92 8.04 -26.26
CA LEU A 271 -3.98 7.73 -25.29
C LEU A 271 -4.62 8.99 -24.68
N SER A 272 -4.34 10.18 -25.22
CA SER A 272 -4.86 11.47 -24.71
C SER A 272 -6.38 11.61 -24.79
N SER A 273 -7.06 10.74 -25.54
CA SER A 273 -8.51 10.66 -25.61
C SER A 273 -9.11 10.30 -24.24
N TYR A 274 -8.52 9.35 -23.50
CA TYR A 274 -9.02 8.87 -22.22
C TYR A 274 -8.03 9.03 -21.04
N ILE A 275 -6.78 9.40 -21.28
CA ILE A 275 -5.80 9.73 -20.23
C ILE A 275 -5.62 11.24 -20.13
N GLU A 276 -5.78 11.78 -18.92
CA GLU A 276 -5.52 13.19 -18.60
C GLU A 276 -4.21 13.39 -17.86
N ARG A 277 -3.58 14.54 -18.15
CA ARG A 277 -2.49 15.13 -17.37
C ARG A 277 -1.36 14.15 -17.01
N PRO A 278 -0.83 13.34 -17.95
CA PRO A 278 0.25 12.42 -17.65
C PRO A 278 1.55 13.17 -17.27
N GLN A 279 1.96 13.02 -16.02
CA GLN A 279 3.09 13.73 -15.44
C GLN A 279 4.13 12.77 -14.88
N LEU A 280 5.37 12.84 -15.39
CA LEU A 280 6.50 12.14 -14.81
C LEU A 280 6.98 12.86 -13.54
N ILE A 281 6.85 12.20 -12.39
CA ILE A 281 7.32 12.70 -11.10
C ILE A 281 8.65 12.03 -10.73
N ARG A 282 9.63 12.88 -10.42
CA ARG A 282 10.98 12.45 -10.01
C ARG A 282 11.01 12.28 -8.50
N ALA A 283 11.11 11.02 -8.06
CA ALA A 283 11.31 10.64 -6.66
C ALA A 283 12.27 9.45 -6.57
N LYS A 284 12.49 8.91 -5.36
CA LYS A 284 13.30 7.69 -5.15
C LYS A 284 12.75 6.52 -5.98
N VAL A 285 11.43 6.40 -6.05
CA VAL A 285 10.72 5.55 -7.02
C VAL A 285 10.03 6.49 -8.01
N PRO A 286 10.58 6.68 -9.23
CA PRO A 286 9.95 7.51 -10.24
C PRO A 286 8.59 6.94 -10.66
N ILE A 287 7.62 7.82 -10.90
CA ILE A 287 6.26 7.43 -11.28
C ILE A 287 5.73 8.34 -12.40
N VAL A 288 4.82 7.82 -13.22
CA VAL A 288 3.94 8.62 -14.07
C VAL A 288 2.58 8.71 -13.39
N LYS A 289 2.20 9.91 -12.97
CA LYS A 289 0.84 10.22 -12.48
C LYS A 289 -0.05 10.58 -13.65
N PHE A 290 -1.29 10.10 -13.66
CA PHE A 290 -2.28 10.47 -14.66
C PHE A 290 -3.70 10.23 -14.13
N ARG A 291 -4.72 10.74 -14.82
CA ARG A 291 -6.12 10.45 -14.50
C ARG A 291 -6.77 9.72 -15.67
N ASP A 292 -7.47 8.64 -15.37
CA ASP A 292 -8.33 7.98 -16.37
C ASP A 292 -9.69 8.68 -16.42
N LYS A 293 -10.07 9.20 -17.59
CA LYS A 293 -11.35 9.90 -17.81
C LYS A 293 -12.55 8.96 -17.68
N VAL A 294 -12.38 7.67 -17.97
CA VAL A 294 -13.49 6.71 -17.98
C VAL A 294 -13.91 6.38 -16.55
N SER A 295 -12.96 6.01 -15.70
CA SER A 295 -13.22 5.71 -14.28
C SER A 295 -13.28 6.94 -13.38
N ASN A 296 -12.74 8.07 -13.85
CA ASN A 296 -12.50 9.30 -13.08
C ASN A 296 -11.56 9.08 -11.88
N VAL A 297 -10.60 8.17 -12.01
CA VAL A 297 -9.64 7.78 -10.96
C VAL A 297 -8.24 8.26 -11.33
N ASP A 298 -7.52 8.79 -10.34
CA ASP A 298 -6.10 9.13 -10.46
C ASP A 298 -5.24 7.87 -10.26
N PHE A 299 -4.17 7.74 -11.05
CA PHE A 299 -3.28 6.58 -11.08
C PHE A 299 -1.81 6.98 -10.98
N ASP A 300 -1.06 6.17 -10.24
CA ASP A 300 0.39 6.25 -10.09
C ASP A 300 1.05 5.01 -10.71
N LEU A 301 1.71 5.14 -11.86
CA LEU A 301 2.41 4.04 -12.53
C LEU A 301 3.91 4.09 -12.26
N ASN A 302 4.47 3.03 -11.69
CA ASN A 302 5.91 2.80 -11.55
C ASN A 302 6.38 1.64 -12.45
N VAL A 303 7.70 1.52 -12.64
CA VAL A 303 8.33 0.44 -13.41
C VAL A 303 9.22 -0.40 -12.50
N ASN A 304 9.07 -1.72 -12.56
CA ASN A 304 9.90 -2.73 -11.89
C ASN A 304 9.99 -2.58 -10.35
N ASN A 305 9.04 -1.90 -9.69
CA ASN A 305 8.93 -1.90 -8.23
C ASN A 305 8.21 -3.16 -7.73
N VAL A 306 8.84 -4.32 -7.92
CA VAL A 306 8.25 -5.64 -7.64
C VAL A 306 7.93 -5.86 -6.16
N ILE A 307 8.62 -5.15 -5.27
CA ILE A 307 8.35 -5.18 -3.81
C ILE A 307 6.93 -4.67 -3.52
N GLY A 308 6.44 -3.67 -4.26
CA GLY A 308 5.07 -3.19 -4.14
C GLY A 308 4.02 -4.28 -4.43
N ILE A 309 4.30 -5.19 -5.35
CA ILE A 309 3.43 -6.34 -5.65
C ILE A 309 3.41 -7.29 -4.45
N ARG A 310 4.58 -7.64 -3.90
CA ARG A 310 4.71 -8.53 -2.73
C ARG A 310 4.00 -7.97 -1.50
N ASN A 311 4.24 -6.70 -1.19
CA ASN A 311 3.59 -6.00 -0.09
C ASN A 311 2.09 -5.97 -0.21
N THR A 312 1.57 -5.79 -1.42
CA THR A 312 0.13 -5.75 -1.65
C THR A 312 -0.55 -7.02 -1.14
N PHE A 313 0.03 -8.19 -1.43
CA PHE A 313 -0.56 -9.46 -1.02
C PHE A 313 -0.22 -9.85 0.42
N LEU A 314 0.94 -9.46 0.96
CA LEU A 314 1.21 -9.57 2.40
C LEU A 314 0.17 -8.78 3.22
N LEU A 315 -0.06 -7.52 2.85
CA LEU A 315 -1.04 -6.67 3.52
C LEU A 315 -2.47 -7.18 3.30
N ARG A 316 -2.77 -7.75 2.13
CA ARG A 316 -4.06 -8.40 1.88
C ARG A 316 -4.28 -9.57 2.85
N SER A 317 -3.29 -10.42 3.05
CA SER A 317 -3.41 -11.51 4.03
C SER A 317 -3.69 -10.97 5.44
N TYR A 318 -2.97 -9.94 5.88
CA TYR A 318 -3.28 -9.28 7.16
C TYR A 318 -4.66 -8.62 7.21
N ALA A 319 -5.14 -8.05 6.11
CA ALA A 319 -6.43 -7.36 6.07
C ALA A 319 -7.62 -8.30 6.31
N PHE A 320 -7.50 -9.56 5.88
CA PHE A 320 -8.62 -10.52 5.92
C PHE A 320 -8.47 -11.61 6.98
N ILE A 321 -7.32 -11.70 7.65
CA ILE A 321 -7.10 -12.72 8.67
C ILE A 321 -7.90 -12.47 9.96
N GLU A 322 -8.22 -11.21 10.26
CA GLU A 322 -8.96 -10.80 11.46
C GLU A 322 -9.86 -9.58 11.16
N ASN A 323 -11.09 -9.57 11.68
CA ASN A 323 -12.16 -8.68 11.23
C ASN A 323 -12.07 -7.22 11.74
N ARG A 324 -11.29 -6.93 12.78
CA ARG A 324 -11.08 -5.58 13.33
C ARG A 324 -9.98 -4.83 12.59
N VAL A 325 -9.09 -5.52 11.87
CA VAL A 325 -7.93 -4.92 11.18
C VAL A 325 -8.37 -3.86 10.17
N ARG A 326 -9.27 -4.21 9.25
CA ARG A 326 -9.69 -3.29 8.16
C ARG A 326 -10.39 -2.04 8.67
N PRO A 327 -11.40 -2.13 9.57
CA PRO A 327 -11.99 -0.93 10.17
C PRO A 327 -10.96 -0.04 10.87
N LEU A 328 -10.07 -0.63 11.67
CA LEU A 328 -9.06 0.11 12.41
C LEU A 328 -8.07 0.84 11.50
N VAL A 329 -7.54 0.15 10.48
CA VAL A 329 -6.63 0.75 9.49
C VAL A 329 -7.30 1.89 8.75
N LEU A 330 -8.56 1.73 8.32
CA LEU A 330 -9.26 2.75 7.54
C LEU A 330 -9.55 4.01 8.36
N VAL A 331 -9.99 3.87 9.62
CA VAL A 331 -10.24 5.04 10.47
C VAL A 331 -8.94 5.79 10.78
N VAL A 332 -7.84 5.09 11.07
CA VAL A 332 -6.53 5.71 11.29
C VAL A 332 -6.02 6.41 10.03
N LYS A 333 -6.17 5.81 8.85
CA LYS A 333 -5.79 6.44 7.58
C LYS A 333 -6.59 7.72 7.31
N LYS A 334 -7.91 7.71 7.58
CA LYS A 334 -8.77 8.87 7.38
C LYS A 334 -8.49 9.98 8.39
N TRP A 335 -8.28 9.62 9.66
CA TRP A 335 -7.79 10.54 10.69
C TRP A 335 -6.48 11.22 10.27
N ALA A 336 -5.45 10.44 9.90
CA ALA A 336 -4.16 10.98 9.52
C ALA A 336 -4.23 11.88 8.27
N SER A 337 -5.11 11.55 7.32
CA SER A 337 -5.36 12.39 6.14
C SER A 337 -6.11 13.68 6.48
N PHE A 338 -7.03 13.64 7.44
CA PHE A 338 -7.78 14.81 7.89
C PHE A 338 -6.88 15.82 8.62
N HIS A 339 -5.92 15.33 9.40
CA HIS A 339 -4.92 16.15 10.12
C HIS A 339 -3.65 16.45 9.30
N GLU A 340 -3.70 16.27 7.98
CA GLU A 340 -2.58 16.56 7.05
C GLU A 340 -1.23 15.87 7.37
N ILE A 341 -1.25 14.72 8.05
CA ILE A 341 -0.05 13.94 8.40
C ILE A 341 0.08 12.62 7.61
N ASN A 342 -0.64 12.49 6.50
CA ASN A 342 -0.63 11.34 5.59
C ASN A 342 -0.28 11.74 4.13
N ASP A 343 0.84 12.43 3.96
CA ASP A 343 1.41 12.80 2.66
C ASP A 343 2.95 12.82 2.70
N ALA A 344 3.57 11.79 2.12
CA ALA A 344 5.02 11.66 2.02
C ALA A 344 5.68 12.78 1.22
N SER A 345 4.98 13.35 0.23
CA SER A 345 5.52 14.44 -0.58
C SER A 345 5.64 15.75 0.21
N ARG A 346 4.85 15.88 1.29
CA ARG A 346 4.88 17.00 2.25
C ARG A 346 5.73 16.70 3.49
N GLY A 347 6.56 15.66 3.46
CA GLY A 347 7.47 15.27 4.54
C GLY A 347 6.79 14.60 5.74
N THR A 348 5.57 14.09 5.58
CA THR A 348 4.81 13.39 6.63
C THR A 348 4.76 11.87 6.38
N LEU A 349 3.95 11.13 7.14
CA LEU A 349 3.82 9.69 6.94
C LEU A 349 3.16 9.40 5.59
N ASN A 350 3.51 8.27 4.99
CA ASN A 350 2.74 7.73 3.88
C ASN A 350 1.74 6.68 4.40
N SER A 351 0.73 6.38 3.59
CA SER A 351 -0.31 5.41 3.94
C SER A 351 0.24 4.01 4.20
N TYR A 352 1.37 3.61 3.58
CA TYR A 352 1.97 2.30 3.83
C TYR A 352 2.61 2.22 5.23
N SER A 353 3.38 3.23 5.64
CA SER A 353 3.93 3.33 7.00
C SER A 353 2.84 3.33 8.06
N LEU A 354 1.72 4.05 7.85
CA LEU A 354 0.58 4.03 8.76
C LEU A 354 -0.05 2.63 8.88
N VAL A 355 -0.21 1.90 7.77
CA VAL A 355 -0.70 0.52 7.80
C VAL A 355 0.24 -0.35 8.64
N LEU A 356 1.55 -0.30 8.38
CA LEU A 356 2.53 -1.08 9.13
C LEU A 356 2.54 -0.74 10.63
N MET A 357 2.35 0.55 10.99
CA MET A 357 2.20 0.96 12.39
C MET A 357 0.95 0.34 13.05
N VAL A 358 -0.19 0.32 12.37
CA VAL A 358 -1.41 -0.33 12.89
C VAL A 358 -1.20 -1.84 13.04
N LEU A 359 -0.61 -2.50 12.04
CA LEU A 359 -0.33 -3.94 12.11
C LEU A 359 0.62 -4.27 13.27
N HIS A 360 1.69 -3.49 13.42
CA HIS A 360 2.64 -3.61 14.53
C HIS A 360 1.96 -3.48 15.88
N TYR A 361 1.14 -2.44 16.07
CA TYR A 361 0.39 -2.25 17.32
C TYR A 361 -0.43 -3.50 17.66
N LEU A 362 -1.17 -4.05 16.68
CA LEU A 362 -1.97 -5.26 16.86
C LEU A 362 -1.13 -6.53 17.12
N GLN A 363 0.10 -6.58 16.62
CA GLN A 363 1.06 -7.68 16.85
C GLN A 363 1.71 -7.61 18.24
N THR A 364 1.85 -6.42 18.82
CA THR A 364 2.55 -6.21 20.10
C THR A 364 1.64 -6.04 21.31
N LEU A 365 0.33 -6.27 21.16
CA LEU A 365 -0.60 -6.33 22.29
C LEU A 365 -0.24 -7.49 23.24
N PRO A 366 -0.57 -7.39 24.55
CA PRO A 366 -0.33 -8.48 25.51
C PRO A 366 -0.92 -9.81 25.05
N GLU A 367 -2.14 -9.75 24.50
CA GLU A 367 -2.70 -10.81 23.67
C GLU A 367 -2.72 -10.33 22.21
N PRO A 368 -1.85 -10.87 21.34
CA PRO A 368 -1.71 -10.37 19.97
C PRO A 368 -2.98 -10.65 19.16
N ILE A 369 -3.42 -9.63 18.42
CA ILE A 369 -4.51 -9.76 17.43
C ILE A 369 -3.97 -10.30 16.11
N LEU A 370 -2.70 -10.06 15.81
CA LEU A 370 -2.05 -10.50 14.60
C LEU A 370 -0.77 -11.28 14.90
N PRO A 371 -0.48 -12.37 14.17
CA PRO A 371 0.82 -13.04 14.21
C PRO A 371 1.83 -12.33 13.26
N SER A 372 3.05 -12.86 13.15
CA SER A 372 3.90 -12.61 11.99
C SER A 372 3.61 -13.65 10.90
N LEU A 373 3.02 -13.21 9.78
CA LEU A 373 2.73 -14.11 8.66
C LEU A 373 3.98 -14.60 7.95
N GLN A 374 5.02 -13.78 7.85
CA GLN A 374 6.28 -14.18 7.22
C GLN A 374 7.07 -15.18 8.06
N LYS A 375 6.91 -15.18 9.39
CA LYS A 375 7.49 -16.21 10.26
C LYS A 375 6.69 -17.50 10.25
N ASN A 376 5.36 -17.39 10.26
CA ASN A 376 4.49 -18.55 10.35
C ASN A 376 4.33 -19.30 9.02
N TYR A 377 4.42 -18.57 7.89
CA TYR A 377 4.20 -19.09 6.54
C TYR A 377 5.28 -18.55 5.56
N PRO A 378 6.57 -18.80 5.81
CA PRO A 378 7.67 -18.24 5.01
C PRO A 378 7.57 -18.62 3.53
N GLU A 379 7.09 -19.82 3.20
CA GLU A 379 6.86 -20.30 1.84
C GLU A 379 5.84 -19.47 1.06
N CYS A 380 4.86 -18.89 1.76
CA CYS A 380 3.85 -18.02 1.15
C CYS A 380 4.40 -16.63 0.80
N PHE A 381 5.50 -16.21 1.43
CA PHE A 381 6.08 -14.87 1.28
C PHE A 381 7.55 -14.90 0.87
N ASP A 382 8.00 -15.99 0.23
CA ASP A 382 9.35 -16.12 -0.26
C ASP A 382 9.69 -14.99 -1.26
N PRO A 383 10.76 -14.20 -1.03
CA PRO A 383 11.21 -13.16 -1.95
C PRO A 383 11.58 -13.67 -3.36
N THR A 384 11.82 -14.97 -3.52
CA THR A 384 12.14 -15.62 -4.81
C THR A 384 10.89 -16.12 -5.55
N MET A 385 9.72 -16.18 -4.90
CA MET A 385 8.47 -16.61 -5.53
C MET A 385 8.17 -15.80 -6.79
N GLN A 386 7.79 -16.47 -7.88
CA GLN A 386 7.46 -15.79 -9.14
C GLN A 386 6.24 -14.88 -8.94
N LEU A 387 6.32 -13.65 -9.45
CA LEU A 387 5.36 -12.58 -9.15
C LEU A 387 3.89 -12.93 -9.44
N HIS A 388 3.64 -13.77 -10.44
CA HIS A 388 2.29 -14.19 -10.81
C HIS A 388 1.68 -15.23 -9.86
N PHE A 389 2.44 -15.80 -8.92
CA PHE A 389 1.93 -16.69 -7.87
C PHE A 389 1.71 -15.99 -6.53
N VAL A 390 2.27 -14.78 -6.35
CA VAL A 390 2.21 -14.04 -5.08
C VAL A 390 0.78 -13.77 -4.60
N HIS A 391 -0.18 -13.64 -5.53
CA HIS A 391 -1.60 -13.45 -5.21
C HIS A 391 -2.29 -14.68 -4.58
N GLN A 392 -1.63 -15.85 -4.56
CA GLN A 392 -2.17 -17.08 -4.00
C GLN A 392 -1.96 -17.17 -2.48
N ALA A 393 -0.97 -16.46 -1.91
CA ALA A 393 -0.65 -16.50 -0.49
C ALA A 393 -1.85 -16.20 0.44
N PRO A 394 -2.74 -15.23 0.17
CA PRO A 394 -3.92 -15.00 1.00
C PRO A 394 -4.92 -16.17 1.06
N ARG A 395 -4.82 -17.16 0.16
CA ARG A 395 -5.73 -18.32 0.12
C ARG A 395 -5.23 -19.50 0.95
N THR A 396 -3.92 -19.63 1.09
CA THR A 396 -3.28 -20.77 1.78
C THR A 396 -3.21 -20.54 3.27
N ILE A 397 -3.27 -19.28 3.71
CA ILE A 397 -3.18 -18.90 5.12
C ILE A 397 -4.54 -19.10 5.80
N PRO A 398 -4.62 -19.92 6.85
CA PRO A 398 -5.86 -20.11 7.60
C PRO A 398 -6.24 -18.85 8.40
N PRO A 399 -7.52 -18.67 8.75
CA PRO A 399 -7.95 -17.61 9.66
C PRO A 399 -7.20 -17.66 11.00
N TYR A 400 -6.92 -16.51 11.59
CA TYR A 400 -6.27 -16.40 12.89
C TYR A 400 -7.31 -16.09 13.98
N VAL A 401 -7.35 -16.91 15.02
CA VAL A 401 -8.23 -16.71 16.18
C VAL A 401 -7.42 -16.09 17.31
N SER A 402 -7.56 -14.78 17.49
CA SER A 402 -6.99 -14.09 18.64
C SER A 402 -7.85 -14.30 19.89
N LYS A 403 -7.20 -14.40 21.06
CA LYS A 403 -7.87 -14.39 22.37
C LYS A 403 -8.29 -12.99 22.82
N ASN A 404 -7.73 -11.96 22.18
CA ASN A 404 -7.93 -10.57 22.56
C ASN A 404 -9.39 -10.14 22.38
N GLY A 405 -10.05 -9.79 23.49
CA GLY A 405 -11.45 -9.37 23.53
C GLY A 405 -11.72 -7.87 23.34
N SER A 406 -10.70 -7.05 23.05
CA SER A 406 -10.82 -5.58 22.99
C SER A 406 -11.76 -5.14 21.85
N SER A 407 -12.59 -4.13 22.11
CA SER A 407 -13.47 -3.54 21.10
C SER A 407 -12.68 -2.69 20.08
N LEU A 408 -13.32 -2.29 18.97
CA LEU A 408 -12.70 -1.38 18.00
C LEU A 408 -12.38 -0.01 18.63
N GLY A 409 -13.26 0.49 19.51
CA GLY A 409 -13.05 1.73 20.23
C GLY A 409 -11.86 1.65 21.18
N ASP A 410 -11.74 0.56 21.93
CA ASP A 410 -10.59 0.34 22.83
C ASP A 410 -9.28 0.24 22.05
N LEU A 411 -9.28 -0.48 20.93
CA LEU A 411 -8.11 -0.61 20.07
C LEU A 411 -7.70 0.72 19.43
N LEU A 412 -8.67 1.56 19.05
CA LEU A 412 -8.37 2.89 18.51
C LEU A 412 -7.74 3.80 19.56
N ILE A 413 -8.30 3.85 20.77
CA ILE A 413 -7.73 4.62 21.89
C ILE A 413 -6.34 4.07 22.24
N GLY A 414 -6.20 2.75 22.31
CA GLY A 414 -4.96 2.07 22.62
C GLY A 414 -3.87 2.30 21.57
N PHE A 415 -4.21 2.35 20.28
CA PHE A 415 -3.27 2.70 19.21
C PHE A 415 -2.69 4.10 19.42
N PHE A 416 -3.53 5.10 19.69
CA PHE A 416 -3.04 6.46 19.94
C PHE A 416 -2.25 6.56 21.23
N LYS A 417 -2.69 5.90 22.31
CA LYS A 417 -1.94 5.83 23.57
C LYS A 417 -0.54 5.24 23.37
N TYR A 418 -0.46 4.12 22.67
CA TYR A 418 0.79 3.39 22.40
C TYR A 418 1.81 4.30 21.73
N TYR A 419 1.43 4.96 20.64
CA TYR A 419 2.34 5.83 19.90
C TYR A 419 2.57 7.21 20.53
N ALA A 420 1.65 7.68 21.39
CA ALA A 420 1.84 8.92 22.15
C ALA A 420 2.80 8.76 23.33
N THR A 421 2.78 7.59 24.00
CA THR A 421 3.38 7.44 25.35
C THR A 421 4.29 6.24 25.54
N GLU A 422 4.12 5.15 24.78
CA GLU A 422 4.79 3.87 25.06
C GLU A 422 5.89 3.54 24.04
N PHE A 423 5.69 3.83 22.74
CA PHE A 423 6.68 3.53 21.71
C PHE A 423 7.86 4.50 21.73
N ASP A 424 9.08 3.97 21.82
CA ASP A 424 10.30 4.77 21.84
C ASP A 424 10.80 5.09 20.42
N TRP A 425 10.39 6.25 19.92
CA TRP A 425 10.83 6.80 18.64
C TRP A 425 12.32 7.13 18.55
N SER A 426 13.12 7.00 19.59
CA SER A 426 14.57 7.29 19.54
C SER A 426 15.40 6.03 19.41
N HIS A 427 14.96 4.94 20.04
CA HIS A 427 15.75 3.69 20.15
C HIS A 427 15.11 2.48 19.46
N GLN A 428 13.81 2.55 19.11
CA GLN A 428 13.10 1.42 18.50
C GLN A 428 12.76 1.63 17.02
N MET A 429 12.62 0.50 16.33
CA MET A 429 12.15 0.35 14.96
C MET A 429 10.97 -0.61 14.93
N ILE A 430 9.94 -0.24 14.17
CA ILE A 430 8.77 -1.08 13.93
C ILE A 430 9.14 -2.17 12.93
N SER A 431 8.92 -3.45 13.29
CA SER A 431 9.10 -4.59 12.40
C SER A 431 7.86 -5.50 12.40
N VAL A 432 7.07 -5.40 11.33
CA VAL A 432 5.91 -6.29 11.11
C VAL A 432 6.36 -7.71 10.76
N ARG A 433 7.52 -7.85 10.10
CA ARG A 433 8.17 -9.13 9.81
C ARG A 433 8.51 -9.88 11.09
N GLU A 434 9.07 -9.18 12.08
CA GLU A 434 9.42 -9.78 13.35
C GLU A 434 8.25 -9.87 14.34
N ALA A 435 7.14 -9.16 14.07
CA ALA A 435 6.02 -8.90 14.97
C ALA A 435 6.47 -8.26 16.30
N LYS A 436 7.46 -7.36 16.24
CA LYS A 436 8.12 -6.78 17.41
C LYS A 436 8.59 -5.35 17.15
N ALA A 437 8.73 -4.59 18.24
CA ALA A 437 9.58 -3.41 18.27
C ALA A 437 11.01 -3.90 18.51
N ILE A 438 11.91 -3.66 17.55
CA ILE A 438 13.31 -4.06 17.64
C ILE A 438 14.21 -2.84 17.85
N ALA A 439 15.38 -3.04 18.44
CA ALA A 439 16.36 -1.97 18.59
C ALA A 439 16.76 -1.44 17.21
N ARG A 440 16.98 -0.13 17.11
CA ARG A 440 17.45 0.49 15.88
C ARG A 440 18.81 -0.08 15.49
N PRO A 441 18.98 -0.57 14.25
CA PRO A 441 20.29 -0.98 13.78
C PRO A 441 21.22 0.23 13.67
N ASP A 442 22.52 0.05 13.92
CA ASP A 442 23.53 1.10 13.83
C ASP A 442 23.86 1.57 12.39
N GLY A 443 23.07 1.14 11.41
CA GLY A 443 23.24 1.44 9.99
C GLY A 443 22.91 2.88 9.59
N ILE A 444 23.59 3.37 8.55
CA ILE A 444 23.41 4.72 7.99
C ILE A 444 21.95 4.98 7.54
N GLU A 445 21.22 3.93 7.13
CA GLU A 445 19.82 4.03 6.74
C GLU A 445 18.89 4.50 7.89
N TRP A 446 19.21 4.10 9.12
CA TRP A 446 18.39 4.32 10.31
C TRP A 446 18.90 5.47 11.16
N ARG A 447 20.21 5.76 11.05
CA ARG A 447 20.85 6.90 11.73
C ARG A 447 20.18 8.20 11.28
N ASN A 448 19.93 9.10 12.22
CA ASN A 448 19.30 10.41 11.99
C ASN A 448 17.87 10.34 11.43
N LYS A 449 17.15 9.22 11.60
CA LYS A 449 15.72 9.11 11.27
C LYS A 449 14.88 9.27 12.52
N PHE A 450 13.84 10.11 12.42
CA PHE A 450 12.90 10.31 13.52
C PHE A 450 11.98 9.10 13.68
N ILE A 451 11.46 8.57 12.57
CA ILE A 451 10.56 7.41 12.54
C ILE A 451 11.20 6.28 11.75
N CYS A 452 11.31 5.10 12.36
CA CYS A 452 11.90 3.89 11.76
C CYS A 452 10.84 2.80 11.64
N VAL A 453 10.43 2.52 10.40
CA VAL A 453 9.49 1.45 10.07
C VAL A 453 10.13 0.56 9.01
N GLU A 454 10.47 -0.67 9.40
CA GLU A 454 11.10 -1.68 8.54
C GLU A 454 10.12 -2.11 7.43
N GLU A 455 10.62 -2.08 6.19
CA GLU A 455 9.98 -2.69 5.03
C GLU A 455 10.14 -4.23 5.12
N PRO A 456 9.04 -5.01 5.14
CA PRO A 456 9.12 -6.43 5.47
C PRO A 456 9.85 -7.33 4.46
N PHE A 457 10.20 -6.89 3.26
CA PHE A 457 10.93 -7.68 2.26
C PHE A 457 12.35 -7.17 1.99
N ASP A 458 12.57 -5.85 1.98
CA ASP A 458 13.86 -5.25 1.59
C ASP A 458 14.61 -4.57 2.74
N GLY A 459 14.01 -4.48 3.94
CA GLY A 459 14.65 -3.93 5.11
C GLY A 459 14.92 -2.43 5.02
N THR A 460 14.25 -1.68 4.14
CA THR A 460 14.40 -0.23 4.06
C THR A 460 13.49 0.52 5.02
N ASN A 461 13.75 1.81 5.25
CA ASN A 461 12.83 2.65 6.03
C ASN A 461 11.66 3.17 5.17
N THR A 462 10.44 2.74 5.49
CA THR A 462 9.22 3.19 4.80
C THR A 462 8.84 4.63 5.19
N ALA A 463 9.15 5.06 6.42
CA ALA A 463 8.83 6.39 6.96
C ALA A 463 9.92 7.44 6.70
N ARG A 464 10.87 7.14 5.81
CA ARG A 464 12.03 8.01 5.47
C ARG A 464 11.69 9.45 5.05
N ALA A 465 10.46 9.71 4.63
CA ALA A 465 9.99 11.04 4.25
C ALA A 465 9.88 11.99 5.47
N VAL A 466 9.74 11.44 6.68
CA VAL A 466 9.73 12.21 7.93
C VAL A 466 11.18 12.49 8.34
N HIS A 467 11.78 13.48 7.69
CA HIS A 467 13.17 13.89 7.91
C HIS A 467 13.33 15.28 8.55
N GLU A 468 12.23 15.99 8.76
CA GLU A 468 12.21 17.30 9.43
C GLU A 468 11.70 17.16 10.86
N LYS A 469 12.41 17.77 11.82
CA LYS A 469 12.00 17.77 13.23
C LYS A 469 10.60 18.34 13.42
N GLN A 470 10.28 19.44 12.73
CA GLN A 470 8.95 20.06 12.77
C GLN A 470 7.84 19.08 12.36
N LYS A 471 8.07 18.27 11.32
CA LYS A 471 7.10 17.27 10.84
C LYS A 471 6.95 16.12 11.82
N PHE A 472 8.05 15.68 12.41
CA PHE A 472 8.03 14.66 13.47
C PHE A 472 7.26 15.14 14.70
N ASP A 473 7.53 16.35 15.18
CA ASP A 473 6.86 16.94 16.35
C ASP A 473 5.36 17.15 16.06
N MET A 474 4.99 17.56 14.84
CA MET A 474 3.60 17.65 14.38
C MET A 474 2.89 16.29 14.45
N ILE A 475 3.48 15.24 13.87
CA ILE A 475 2.92 13.88 13.91
C ILE A 475 2.71 13.42 15.36
N ARG A 476 3.70 13.62 16.24
CA ARG A 476 3.58 13.26 17.66
C ARG A 476 2.50 14.07 18.38
N GLY A 477 2.40 15.36 18.07
CA GLY A 477 1.37 16.25 18.61
C GLY A 477 -0.03 15.78 18.28
N GLU A 478 -0.29 15.47 17.01
CA GLU A 478 -1.59 14.98 16.54
C GLU A 478 -1.96 13.63 17.16
N ILE A 479 -1.02 12.68 17.24
CA ILE A 479 -1.24 11.38 17.90
C ILE A 479 -1.61 11.58 19.37
N ALA A 480 -0.88 12.43 20.10
CA ALA A 480 -1.13 12.70 21.51
C ALA A 480 -2.46 13.44 21.74
N GLN A 481 -2.82 14.38 20.85
CA GLN A 481 -4.10 15.08 20.91
C GLN A 481 -5.27 14.12 20.64
N ALA A 482 -5.15 13.26 19.63
CA ALA A 482 -6.16 12.27 19.32
C ALA A 482 -6.39 11.30 20.49
N TRP A 483 -5.31 10.86 21.15
CA TRP A 483 -5.39 10.06 22.36
C TRP A 483 -6.17 10.77 23.47
N ARG A 484 -5.78 12.01 23.82
CA ARG A 484 -6.44 12.79 24.90
C ARG A 484 -7.93 12.99 24.63
N LEU A 485 -8.28 13.39 23.41
CA LEU A 485 -9.67 13.65 23.02
C LEU A 485 -10.52 12.38 23.08
N LEU A 486 -10.02 11.26 22.55
CA LEU A 486 -10.76 10.00 22.59
C LEU A 486 -10.82 9.39 23.99
N GLN A 487 -9.80 9.56 24.82
CA GLN A 487 -9.79 9.06 26.19
C GLN A 487 -10.88 9.72 27.04
N ASP A 488 -11.06 11.04 26.88
CA ASP A 488 -12.08 11.82 27.61
C ASP A 488 -13.48 11.63 27.00
N LYS A 489 -13.62 11.84 25.68
CA LYS A 489 -14.93 11.93 25.03
C LYS A 489 -15.48 10.61 24.51
N LYS A 490 -14.61 9.66 24.16
CA LYS A 490 -14.97 8.39 23.49
C LYS A 490 -15.93 8.57 22.29
N ASP A 491 -15.72 9.65 21.53
CA ASP A 491 -16.51 10.00 20.36
C ASP A 491 -15.58 10.36 19.20
N LEU A 492 -15.72 9.65 18.08
CA LEU A 492 -14.88 9.79 16.91
C LEU A 492 -14.96 11.19 16.29
N ASN A 493 -16.07 11.92 16.46
CA ASN A 493 -16.25 13.23 15.85
C ASN A 493 -15.24 14.29 16.34
N TYR A 494 -14.65 14.09 17.52
CA TYR A 494 -13.64 15.01 18.05
C TYR A 494 -12.30 14.93 17.32
N ILE A 495 -12.00 13.80 16.68
CA ILE A 495 -10.76 13.62 15.92
C ILE A 495 -10.99 13.45 14.42
N LEU A 496 -12.20 13.07 14.02
CA LEU A 496 -12.58 12.80 12.64
C LEU A 496 -14.11 12.99 12.47
N PRO A 497 -14.58 14.23 12.23
CA PRO A 497 -16.01 14.52 12.15
C PRO A 497 -16.66 13.88 10.91
N LEU A 498 -17.79 13.19 11.07
CA LEU A 498 -18.54 12.53 9.98
C LEU A 498 -18.90 13.47 8.80
N LYS A 499 -19.09 14.77 9.08
CA LYS A 499 -19.35 15.80 8.05
C LYS A 499 -18.20 15.93 7.04
N ALA A 500 -16.96 15.60 7.43
CA ALA A 500 -15.80 15.60 6.54
C ALA A 500 -15.88 14.54 5.42
N VAL A 501 -16.74 13.50 5.56
CA VAL A 501 -17.01 12.53 4.50
C VAL A 501 -17.66 13.17 3.27
N LYS A 502 -18.58 14.12 3.50
CA LYS A 502 -19.39 14.73 2.42
C LYS A 502 -18.60 15.75 1.60
N GLN A 503 -17.55 16.33 2.17
CA GLN A 503 -16.76 17.39 1.51
C GLN A 503 -15.74 16.86 0.48
N LYS A 504 -15.51 15.53 0.42
CA LYS A 504 -14.55 14.90 -0.53
C LYS A 504 -15.21 13.91 -1.50
N ARG A 505 -16.54 13.89 -1.60
CA ARG A 505 -17.27 13.04 -2.56
C ARG A 505 -17.53 13.75 -3.86
#